data_AF-A0A178Z827-F1
#
_entry.id   AF-A0A178Z827-F1
#
_cell.length_a   1.000
_cell.length_b   1.000
_cell.length_c   1.000
_cell.angle_alpha   90.00
_cell.angle_beta   90.00
_cell.angle_gamma   90.00
#
_symmetry.space_group_name_H-M   'P 1'
#
loop_
_entity.id
_entity.type
_entity.pdbx_description
1 polymer ?
#
loop_
_entity_poly.entity_id
_entity_poly.type
_entity_poly.pdbx_seq_one_letter_code
_entity_poly.pdbx_strand_id
1 'polypeptide(L)'
;MAHRRLQREEYTVGWLCALPIERAAAEEMLDEKHEDIDQDARDNNLYSPGRIGEHNVVIVCLPNGLIGNNTAAAMAAQMMSTFRSMQFILMVGVGGGVPSLEADIRLGDVVVSNPNQGYGGVIQYDFGKATPSGFQRTGFLNSPPLLLLNAVAKARTNQLRGTSKLLEHISKLRHLPEFTRGAAGPDVLFEYTYNHEGGPTCQSCSAEKQVTRQPRSNEEPVVHYGTIASGNQVVKDAAQRDSISKEFGGVLCFEMEAAGLMNGFPCLVIRGICDYADSHKNKKWQAYAAGTAAAYAREVLSMIPPAEGAKARELVETIKAASGPLSRLVYTGHMARTDILVNHPLLKEDLPLASLVCNLQSPHQDAYKGADMDEEDWSVALFEDYSAYVGKGRQSLFKEAVSTIFSRISDAKIDERIHVSASKAQKYTLLQPQMQFRKLCKIESVREWIRDNYNYNKDLFFVVGYLTMTGATVVRGPSGGEIQSNLDATLPLPAGAATNMATARDLDAQTTAHMNQNSLESVFYKADGEQIFCICYRKLKFSWFSQESTLDGSNRWKLFTSNRGSSRAAKSFVEIDIDKRDFVPEIPHETVEGPQEKYIIPHQLPRT
;
A
#
# COMPACT_ATOMS: atom_id res chain seq x y z
N MET A 1 -32.51 22.77 -2.16
CA MET A 1 -31.57 22.58 -1.03
C MET A 1 -30.21 23.01 -1.53
N ALA A 2 -29.44 23.79 -0.76
CA ALA A 2 -28.09 24.16 -1.17
C ALA A 2 -27.22 22.90 -1.19
N HIS A 3 -26.51 22.65 -2.29
CA HIS A 3 -25.61 21.51 -2.37
C HIS A 3 -24.39 21.77 -1.47
N ARG A 4 -23.88 20.74 -0.81
CA ARG A 4 -22.72 20.88 0.07
C ARG A 4 -21.46 21.03 -0.78
N ARG A 5 -20.68 22.09 -0.54
CA ARG A 5 -19.35 22.27 -1.14
C ARG A 5 -18.28 21.80 -0.17
N LEU A 6 -17.49 20.81 -0.57
CA LEU A 6 -16.39 20.27 0.23
C LEU A 6 -15.03 20.71 -0.36
N GLN A 7 -14.01 20.70 0.48
CA GLN A 7 -12.63 20.89 0.06
C GLN A 7 -12.07 19.64 -0.63
N ARG A 8 -11.05 19.81 -1.48
CA ARG A 8 -10.43 18.70 -2.23
C ARG A 8 -9.88 17.61 -1.30
N GLU A 9 -9.39 18.00 -0.13
CA GLU A 9 -8.81 17.10 0.87
C GLU A 9 -9.85 16.21 1.55
N GLU A 10 -11.14 16.46 1.32
CA GLU A 10 -12.24 15.67 1.90
C GLU A 10 -12.58 14.45 1.04
N TYR A 11 -12.14 14.40 -0.21
CA TYR A 11 -12.41 13.28 -1.12
C TYR A 11 -11.29 12.25 -1.04
N THR A 12 -11.65 11.04 -0.63
CA THR A 12 -10.71 9.95 -0.35
C THR A 12 -10.81 8.81 -1.37
N VAL A 13 -11.86 8.78 -2.18
CA VAL A 13 -12.11 7.75 -3.18
C VAL A 13 -12.19 8.37 -4.56
N GLY A 14 -11.34 7.89 -5.48
CA GLY A 14 -11.48 8.18 -6.91
C GLY A 14 -12.34 7.13 -7.59
N TRP A 15 -13.18 7.55 -8.54
CA TRP A 15 -13.93 6.65 -9.40
C TRP A 15 -13.67 7.03 -10.85
N LEU A 16 -12.94 6.17 -11.58
CA LEU A 16 -12.55 6.41 -12.96
C LEU A 16 -13.44 5.60 -13.90
N CYS A 17 -14.07 6.30 -14.84
CA CYS A 17 -14.89 5.74 -15.92
C CYS A 17 -14.20 5.98 -17.27
N ALA A 18 -14.35 5.05 -18.22
CA ALA A 18 -13.86 5.20 -19.58
C ALA A 18 -14.88 5.90 -20.50
N LEU A 19 -16.18 5.71 -20.25
CA LEU A 19 -17.26 6.16 -21.13
C LEU A 19 -18.30 7.03 -20.39
N PRO A 20 -18.98 7.96 -21.10
CA PRO A 20 -20.05 8.77 -20.51
C PRO A 20 -21.19 7.96 -19.89
N ILE A 21 -21.56 6.82 -20.48
CA ILE A 21 -22.59 5.93 -19.94
C ILE A 21 -22.18 5.30 -18.60
N GLU A 22 -20.88 5.07 -18.41
CA GLU A 22 -20.32 4.57 -17.15
C GLU A 22 -20.30 5.67 -16.09
N ARG A 23 -19.97 6.92 -16.48
CA ARG A 23 -20.10 8.08 -15.59
C ARG A 23 -21.54 8.30 -15.15
N ALA A 24 -22.50 8.22 -16.08
CA ALA A 24 -23.91 8.34 -15.74
C ALA A 24 -24.33 7.27 -14.71
N ALA A 25 -23.91 6.01 -14.92
CA ALA A 25 -24.16 4.94 -13.95
C ALA A 25 -23.55 5.24 -12.57
N ALA A 26 -22.30 5.72 -12.54
CA ALA A 26 -21.58 6.05 -11.32
C ALA A 26 -22.24 7.20 -10.54
N GLU A 27 -22.71 8.24 -11.23
CA GLU A 27 -23.36 9.38 -10.59
C GLU A 27 -24.71 9.01 -9.94
N GLU A 28 -25.45 8.06 -10.52
CA GLU A 28 -26.68 7.53 -9.91
C GLU A 28 -26.41 6.66 -8.68
N MET A 29 -25.16 6.22 -8.49
CA MET A 29 -24.76 5.54 -7.27
C MET A 29 -24.43 6.49 -6.12
N LEU A 30 -24.47 7.81 -6.33
CA LEU A 30 -24.30 8.78 -5.24
C LEU A 30 -25.53 8.78 -4.31
N ASP A 31 -25.30 8.99 -3.02
CA ASP A 31 -26.34 9.35 -2.05
C ASP A 31 -26.55 10.86 -2.01
N GLU A 32 -25.48 11.62 -2.26
CA GLU A 32 -25.49 13.08 -2.33
C GLU A 32 -24.56 13.55 -3.45
N LYS A 33 -25.04 14.46 -4.30
CA LYS A 33 -24.19 15.22 -5.24
C LYS A 33 -23.71 16.51 -4.55
N HIS A 34 -22.40 16.72 -4.53
CA HIS A 34 -21.79 17.93 -3.98
C HIS A 34 -21.69 19.01 -5.06
N GLU A 35 -21.45 20.26 -4.67
CA GLU A 35 -21.15 21.34 -5.63
C GLU A 35 -19.84 21.07 -6.37
N ASP A 36 -19.75 21.56 -7.61
CA ASP A 36 -18.52 21.50 -8.40
C ASP A 36 -17.35 22.15 -7.65
N ILE A 37 -16.20 21.53 -7.76
CA ILE A 37 -14.96 22.00 -7.14
C ILE A 37 -14.28 22.95 -8.12
N ASP A 38 -13.69 24.04 -7.60
CA ASP A 38 -12.90 24.95 -8.44
C ASP A 38 -11.85 24.17 -9.23
N GLN A 39 -11.75 24.44 -10.52
CA GLN A 39 -10.82 23.75 -11.40
C GLN A 39 -9.38 24.19 -11.11
N ASP A 40 -8.45 23.24 -11.02
CA ASP A 40 -7.01 23.56 -10.95
C ASP A 40 -6.54 23.98 -12.35
N ALA A 41 -5.80 25.09 -12.47
CA ALA A 41 -5.30 25.55 -13.76
C ALA A 41 -4.38 24.54 -14.46
N ARG A 42 -3.85 23.55 -13.73
CA ARG A 42 -3.00 22.47 -14.26
C ARG A 42 -3.75 21.14 -14.45
N ASP A 43 -5.05 21.10 -14.13
CA ASP A 43 -5.89 19.91 -14.25
C ASP A 43 -7.09 20.15 -15.17
N ASN A 44 -7.08 19.44 -16.30
CA ASN A 44 -8.15 19.54 -17.31
C ASN A 44 -9.29 18.55 -17.06
N ASN A 45 -9.21 17.74 -15.99
CA ASN A 45 -10.25 16.77 -15.68
C ASN A 45 -11.49 17.45 -15.12
N LEU A 46 -12.65 16.96 -15.55
CA LEU A 46 -13.96 17.41 -15.07
C LEU A 46 -14.53 16.38 -14.11
N TYR A 47 -14.51 16.71 -12.83
CA TYR A 47 -14.93 15.84 -11.73
C TYR A 47 -16.42 16.02 -11.41
N SER A 48 -17.10 14.92 -11.10
CA SER A 48 -18.41 14.92 -10.42
C SER A 48 -18.21 14.52 -8.96
N PRO A 49 -18.23 15.48 -8.03
CA PRO A 49 -18.05 15.19 -6.61
C PRO A 49 -19.36 14.72 -5.95
N GLY A 50 -19.25 13.81 -4.99
CA GLY A 50 -20.40 13.39 -4.19
C GLY A 50 -20.04 12.51 -3.00
N ARG A 51 -21.06 11.87 -2.43
CA ARG A 51 -20.92 10.93 -1.32
C ARG A 51 -21.60 9.59 -1.62
N ILE A 52 -20.97 8.48 -1.22
CA ILE A 52 -21.56 7.14 -1.18
C ILE A 52 -21.38 6.58 0.23
N GLY A 53 -22.48 6.36 0.95
CA GLY A 53 -22.45 6.07 2.38
C GLY A 53 -21.71 7.17 3.13
N GLU A 54 -20.61 6.80 3.77
CA GLU A 54 -19.74 7.69 4.53
C GLU A 54 -18.48 8.12 3.74
N HIS A 55 -18.36 7.73 2.47
CA HIS A 55 -17.19 8.01 1.62
C HIS A 55 -17.47 9.19 0.70
N ASN A 56 -16.60 10.20 0.72
CA ASN A 56 -16.61 11.26 -0.28
C ASN A 56 -15.86 10.77 -1.52
N VAL A 57 -16.56 10.76 -2.65
CA VAL A 57 -16.10 10.21 -3.93
C VAL A 57 -16.00 11.33 -4.95
N VAL A 58 -14.94 11.31 -5.77
CA VAL A 58 -14.90 12.09 -7.02
C VAL A 58 -14.91 11.15 -8.21
N ILE A 59 -15.89 11.36 -9.09
CA ILE A 59 -16.05 10.59 -10.32
C ILE A 59 -15.39 11.38 -11.44
N VAL A 60 -14.61 10.72 -12.27
CA VAL A 60 -14.01 11.29 -13.48
C VAL A 60 -14.24 10.35 -14.66
N CYS A 61 -14.40 10.91 -15.85
CA CYS A 61 -14.55 10.15 -17.09
C CYS A 61 -13.44 10.53 -18.06
N LEU A 62 -12.90 9.54 -18.77
CA LEU A 62 -11.95 9.80 -19.86
C LEU A 62 -12.53 10.77 -20.90
N PRO A 63 -11.70 11.61 -21.56
CA PRO A 63 -12.17 12.49 -22.61
C PRO A 63 -12.79 11.70 -23.75
N ASN A 64 -13.82 12.28 -24.37
CA ASN A 64 -14.47 11.66 -25.51
C ASN A 64 -13.46 11.35 -26.62
N GLY A 65 -13.45 10.09 -27.06
CA GLY A 65 -12.56 9.60 -28.11
C GLY A 65 -11.14 9.24 -27.65
N LEU A 66 -10.79 9.47 -26.38
CA LEU A 66 -9.47 9.14 -25.81
C LEU A 66 -9.62 8.03 -24.77
N ILE A 67 -9.69 6.78 -25.22
CA ILE A 67 -9.67 5.59 -24.37
C ILE A 67 -8.26 4.98 -24.31
N GLY A 68 -8.06 3.97 -23.44
CA GLY A 68 -6.79 3.24 -23.36
C GLY A 68 -5.97 3.52 -22.10
N ASN A 69 -4.96 2.67 -21.89
CA ASN A 69 -4.10 2.65 -20.70
C ASN A 69 -3.43 4.01 -20.41
N ASN A 70 -2.91 4.67 -21.45
CA ASN A 70 -2.13 5.91 -21.29
C ASN A 70 -3.01 7.07 -20.79
N THR A 71 -4.21 7.21 -21.36
CA THR A 71 -5.15 8.26 -20.97
C THR A 71 -5.66 8.01 -19.55
N ALA A 72 -5.99 6.75 -19.22
CA ALA A 72 -6.38 6.37 -17.86
C ALA A 72 -5.29 6.67 -16.83
N ALA A 73 -4.04 6.33 -17.12
CA ALA A 73 -2.91 6.61 -16.23
C ALA A 73 -2.67 8.12 -16.04
N ALA A 74 -2.73 8.91 -17.12
CA ALA A 74 -2.55 10.36 -17.05
C ALA A 74 -3.63 11.03 -16.19
N MET A 75 -4.88 10.62 -16.36
CA MET A 75 -5.99 11.15 -15.56
C MET A 75 -5.96 10.71 -14.12
N ALA A 76 -5.64 9.45 -13.84
CA ALA A 76 -5.43 8.97 -12.48
C ALA A 76 -4.29 9.74 -11.80
N ALA A 77 -3.20 10.03 -12.50
CA ALA A 77 -2.09 10.83 -11.97
C ALA A 77 -2.52 12.26 -11.61
N GLN A 78 -3.28 12.91 -12.50
CA GLN A 78 -3.82 14.25 -12.28
C GLN A 78 -4.82 14.26 -11.12
N MET A 79 -5.78 13.32 -11.10
CA MET A 79 -6.75 13.16 -10.03
C MET A 79 -6.06 12.96 -8.67
N MET A 80 -5.08 12.06 -8.57
CA MET A 80 -4.32 11.86 -7.34
C MET A 80 -3.44 13.07 -6.97
N SER A 81 -3.13 13.95 -7.92
CA SER A 81 -2.41 15.20 -7.66
C SER A 81 -3.36 16.30 -7.17
N THR A 82 -4.57 16.36 -7.70
CA THR A 82 -5.59 17.34 -7.33
C THR A 82 -6.24 17.00 -5.99
N PHE A 83 -6.53 15.72 -5.75
CA PHE A 83 -7.13 15.20 -4.52
C PHE A 83 -6.06 14.50 -3.68
N ARG A 84 -5.35 15.28 -2.86
CA ARG A 84 -4.18 14.79 -2.11
C ARG A 84 -4.50 13.74 -1.06
N SER A 85 -5.73 13.68 -0.57
CA SER A 85 -6.22 12.71 0.41
C SER A 85 -6.76 11.41 -0.21
N MET A 86 -6.69 11.26 -1.54
CA MET A 86 -7.21 10.10 -2.23
C MET A 86 -6.42 8.83 -1.86
N GLN A 87 -7.13 7.83 -1.37
CA GLN A 87 -6.55 6.57 -0.87
C GLN A 87 -6.46 5.51 -1.96
N PHE A 88 -7.51 5.41 -2.79
CA PHE A 88 -7.58 4.43 -3.87
C PHE A 88 -8.54 4.89 -4.96
N ILE A 89 -8.45 4.21 -6.11
CA ILE A 89 -9.29 4.44 -7.29
C ILE A 89 -10.10 3.17 -7.58
N LEU A 90 -11.39 3.31 -7.84
CA LEU A 90 -12.20 2.27 -8.48
C LEU A 90 -12.19 2.52 -9.99
N MET A 91 -11.65 1.57 -10.76
CA MET A 91 -11.80 1.56 -12.21
C MET A 91 -13.06 0.79 -12.55
N VAL A 92 -14.15 1.50 -12.85
CA VAL A 92 -15.46 0.89 -13.04
C VAL A 92 -15.95 1.21 -14.43
N GLY A 93 -16.37 0.18 -15.16
CA GLY A 93 -16.90 0.36 -16.50
C GLY A 93 -17.39 -0.95 -17.09
N VAL A 94 -17.44 -1.03 -18.41
CA VAL A 94 -17.84 -2.24 -19.12
C VAL A 94 -16.64 -3.04 -19.63
N GLY A 95 -16.85 -4.32 -19.90
CA GLY A 95 -15.89 -5.22 -20.52
C GLY A 95 -16.57 -6.29 -21.36
N GLY A 96 -15.77 -7.01 -22.16
CA GLY A 96 -16.21 -8.18 -22.93
C GLY A 96 -15.96 -9.46 -22.14
N GLY A 97 -16.99 -10.25 -21.86
CA GLY A 97 -16.91 -11.46 -21.04
C GLY A 97 -16.31 -12.65 -21.80
N VAL A 98 -15.73 -13.58 -21.05
CA VAL A 98 -15.19 -14.84 -21.56
C VAL A 98 -15.94 -16.01 -20.92
N PRO A 99 -17.03 -16.48 -21.53
CA PRO A 99 -17.76 -17.64 -21.01
C PRO A 99 -16.88 -18.90 -21.07
N SER A 100 -16.86 -19.69 -19.99
CA SER A 100 -16.21 -20.99 -19.95
C SER A 100 -17.07 -22.01 -19.21
N LEU A 101 -16.63 -23.27 -19.16
CA LEU A 101 -17.32 -24.32 -18.39
C LEU A 101 -17.21 -24.06 -16.88
N GLU A 102 -16.11 -23.45 -16.44
CA GLU A 102 -15.82 -23.11 -15.05
C GLU A 102 -16.51 -21.81 -14.63
N ALA A 103 -16.71 -20.88 -15.56
CA ALA A 103 -17.35 -19.58 -15.33
C ALA A 103 -18.41 -19.28 -16.40
N ASP A 104 -19.68 -19.50 -16.05
CA ASP A 104 -20.84 -19.20 -16.89
C ASP A 104 -21.12 -17.69 -16.94
N ILE A 105 -20.21 -16.91 -17.52
CA ILE A 105 -20.31 -15.44 -17.62
C ILE A 105 -21.41 -15.05 -18.62
N ARG A 106 -22.31 -14.15 -18.20
CA ARG A 106 -23.43 -13.66 -19.02
C ARG A 106 -23.41 -12.15 -19.17
N LEU A 107 -24.10 -11.65 -20.20
CA LEU A 107 -24.30 -10.23 -20.36
C LEU A 107 -25.03 -9.65 -19.13
N GLY A 108 -24.56 -8.52 -18.63
CA GLY A 108 -25.03 -7.88 -17.40
C GLY A 108 -24.34 -8.37 -16.12
N ASP A 109 -23.61 -9.49 -16.14
CA ASP A 109 -22.80 -9.93 -15.00
C ASP A 109 -21.68 -8.93 -14.68
N VAL A 110 -21.09 -9.07 -13.50
CA VAL A 110 -19.96 -8.26 -13.05
C VAL A 110 -18.72 -9.14 -12.89
N VAL A 111 -17.58 -8.69 -13.40
CA VAL A 111 -16.26 -9.31 -13.15
C VAL A 111 -15.42 -8.35 -12.32
N VAL A 112 -14.82 -8.86 -11.24
CA VAL A 112 -13.99 -8.10 -10.30
C VAL A 112 -12.58 -8.63 -10.35
N SER A 113 -11.59 -7.75 -10.52
CA SER A 113 -10.17 -8.13 -10.49
C SER A 113 -9.83 -8.76 -9.15
N ASN A 114 -9.42 -10.02 -9.16
CA ASN A 114 -9.04 -10.76 -7.97
C ASN A 114 -7.75 -11.57 -8.23
N PRO A 115 -6.73 -11.49 -7.36
CA PRO A 115 -5.49 -12.24 -7.54
C PRO A 115 -5.74 -13.74 -7.67
N ASN A 116 -5.24 -14.35 -8.74
CA ASN A 116 -5.44 -15.77 -9.04
C ASN A 116 -4.32 -16.32 -9.91
N GLN A 117 -3.97 -17.61 -9.71
CA GLN A 117 -3.02 -18.36 -10.55
C GLN A 117 -1.68 -17.63 -10.84
N GLY A 118 -1.15 -16.88 -9.86
CA GLY A 118 0.10 -16.14 -9.99
C GLY A 118 -0.02 -14.74 -10.60
N TYR A 119 -1.23 -14.28 -10.91
CA TYR A 119 -1.50 -12.92 -11.41
C TYR A 119 -2.16 -12.05 -10.32
N GLY A 120 -1.91 -10.74 -10.37
CA GLY A 120 -2.51 -9.76 -9.45
C GLY A 120 -4.01 -9.52 -9.62
N GLY A 121 -4.67 -10.23 -10.54
CA GLY A 121 -6.09 -10.06 -10.89
C GLY A 121 -6.31 -9.21 -12.14
N VAL A 122 -5.26 -8.62 -12.70
CA VAL A 122 -5.23 -8.03 -14.04
C VAL A 122 -3.95 -8.46 -14.73
N ILE A 123 -4.01 -8.69 -16.03
CA ILE A 123 -2.84 -8.91 -16.89
C ILE A 123 -2.89 -7.94 -18.08
N GLN A 124 -1.72 -7.55 -18.60
CA GLN A 124 -1.67 -6.80 -19.85
C GLN A 124 -1.37 -7.76 -21.01
N TYR A 125 -2.39 -8.12 -21.80
CA TYR A 125 -2.24 -9.18 -22.82
C TYR A 125 -1.57 -8.69 -24.11
N ASP A 126 -1.41 -7.39 -24.32
CA ASP A 126 -0.81 -6.84 -25.53
C ASP A 126 0.59 -6.26 -25.32
N PHE A 127 1.18 -6.50 -24.14
CA PHE A 127 2.52 -6.02 -23.79
C PHE A 127 3.54 -7.15 -23.81
N GLY A 128 4.62 -6.94 -24.57
CA GLY A 128 5.54 -8.02 -24.88
C GLY A 128 6.49 -7.69 -26.00
N LYS A 129 7.24 -8.71 -26.41
CA LYS A 129 8.21 -8.66 -27.50
C LYS A 129 7.64 -9.39 -28.71
N ALA A 130 7.62 -8.72 -29.86
CA ALA A 130 7.42 -9.40 -31.13
C ALA A 130 8.71 -10.17 -31.49
N THR A 131 8.59 -11.48 -31.68
CA THR A 131 9.70 -12.37 -32.03
C THR A 131 9.37 -13.15 -33.31
N PRO A 132 10.37 -13.72 -34.00
CA PRO A 132 10.11 -14.60 -35.15
C PRO A 132 9.20 -15.80 -34.82
N SER A 133 9.18 -16.25 -33.56
CA SER A 133 8.32 -17.33 -33.07
C SER A 133 6.94 -16.88 -32.57
N GLY A 134 6.60 -15.59 -32.69
CA GLY A 134 5.34 -15.02 -32.23
C GLY A 134 5.51 -13.94 -31.16
N PHE A 135 4.41 -13.57 -30.52
CA PHE A 135 4.41 -12.54 -29.48
C PHE A 135 4.71 -13.14 -28.11
N GLN A 136 5.84 -12.75 -27.51
CA GLN A 136 6.21 -13.14 -26.16
C GLN A 136 5.73 -12.07 -25.17
N ARG A 137 4.70 -12.40 -24.40
CA ARG A 137 4.19 -11.49 -23.37
C ARG A 137 5.18 -11.34 -22.23
N THR A 138 5.31 -10.12 -21.71
CA THR A 138 6.27 -9.78 -20.64
C THR A 138 5.65 -8.84 -19.64
N GLY A 139 6.26 -8.69 -18.46
CA GLY A 139 5.81 -7.77 -17.43
C GLY A 139 4.87 -8.42 -16.41
N PHE A 140 4.54 -7.64 -15.39
CA PHE A 140 3.62 -8.04 -14.32
C PHE A 140 2.81 -6.82 -13.88
N LEU A 141 1.60 -7.06 -13.41
CA LEU A 141 0.74 -6.05 -12.80
C LEU A 141 0.51 -6.39 -11.32
N ASN A 142 0.55 -5.38 -10.46
CA ASN A 142 0.29 -5.53 -9.04
C ASN A 142 -1.14 -6.00 -8.76
N SER A 143 -1.38 -6.45 -7.52
CA SER A 143 -2.71 -6.73 -7.02
C SER A 143 -3.41 -5.49 -6.46
N PRO A 144 -4.76 -5.49 -6.40
CA PRO A 144 -5.48 -4.51 -5.61
C PRO A 144 -4.98 -4.45 -4.15
N PRO A 145 -5.06 -3.29 -3.48
CA PRO A 145 -4.74 -3.14 -2.07
C PRO A 145 -5.53 -4.09 -1.16
N LEU A 146 -4.92 -4.51 -0.05
CA LEU A 146 -5.54 -5.42 0.92
C LEU A 146 -6.91 -4.94 1.42
N LEU A 147 -7.07 -3.63 1.64
CA LEU A 147 -8.36 -3.04 2.04
C LEU A 147 -9.48 -3.37 1.02
N LEU A 148 -9.19 -3.21 -0.27
CA LEU A 148 -10.14 -3.47 -1.34
C LEU A 148 -10.41 -4.97 -1.51
N LEU A 149 -9.39 -5.81 -1.36
CA LEU A 149 -9.55 -7.27 -1.37
C LEU A 149 -10.42 -7.76 -0.20
N ASN A 150 -10.22 -7.21 1.00
CA ASN A 150 -11.04 -7.52 2.17
C ASN A 150 -12.49 -7.04 2.00
N ALA A 151 -12.69 -5.86 1.41
CA ALA A 151 -14.02 -5.35 1.07
C ALA A 151 -14.75 -6.27 0.07
N VAL A 152 -14.04 -6.72 -0.97
CA VAL A 152 -14.56 -7.70 -1.95
C VAL A 152 -14.90 -9.04 -1.27
N ALA A 153 -14.04 -9.54 -0.39
CA ALA A 153 -14.30 -10.78 0.35
C ALA A 153 -15.57 -10.66 1.21
N LYS A 154 -15.75 -9.52 1.91
CA LYS A 154 -16.94 -9.25 2.72
C LYS A 154 -18.22 -9.11 1.87
N ALA A 155 -18.14 -8.43 0.72
CA ALA A 155 -19.26 -8.36 -0.22
C ALA A 155 -19.66 -9.75 -0.76
N ARG A 156 -18.67 -10.58 -1.10
CA ARG A 156 -18.89 -11.97 -1.50
C ARG A 156 -19.55 -12.81 -0.39
N THR A 157 -19.14 -12.64 0.86
CA THR A 157 -19.82 -13.28 2.00
C THR A 157 -21.30 -12.89 2.09
N ASN A 158 -21.63 -11.62 1.87
CA ASN A 158 -23.03 -11.17 1.89
C ASN A 158 -23.85 -11.79 0.74
N GLN A 159 -23.26 -11.95 -0.44
CA GLN A 159 -23.91 -12.65 -1.56
C GLN A 159 -24.22 -14.10 -1.20
N LEU A 160 -23.25 -14.83 -0.65
CA LEU A 160 -23.44 -16.22 -0.22
C LEU A 160 -24.50 -16.37 0.88
N ARG A 161 -24.67 -15.34 1.72
CA ARG A 161 -25.70 -15.30 2.77
C ARG A 161 -27.06 -14.82 2.28
N GLY A 162 -27.19 -14.41 1.02
CA GLY A 162 -28.42 -13.80 0.50
C GLY A 162 -28.73 -12.42 1.11
N THR A 163 -27.72 -11.74 1.67
CA THR A 163 -27.85 -10.41 2.29
C THR A 163 -27.18 -9.30 1.47
N SER A 164 -26.85 -9.59 0.20
CA SER A 164 -26.29 -8.60 -0.73
C SER A 164 -27.30 -7.52 -1.06
N LYS A 165 -26.81 -6.30 -1.25
CA LYS A 165 -27.62 -5.13 -1.65
C LYS A 165 -27.49 -4.79 -3.14
N LEU A 166 -26.86 -5.64 -3.93
CA LEU A 166 -26.61 -5.40 -5.35
C LEU A 166 -27.88 -4.99 -6.11
N LEU A 167 -28.98 -5.74 -5.94
CA LEU A 167 -30.25 -5.47 -6.63
C LEU A 167 -30.90 -4.17 -6.15
N GLU A 168 -30.76 -3.84 -4.87
CA GLU A 168 -31.21 -2.56 -4.32
C GLU A 168 -30.45 -1.41 -4.98
N HIS A 169 -29.13 -1.54 -5.15
CA HIS A 169 -28.32 -0.53 -5.83
C HIS A 169 -28.64 -0.43 -7.33
N ILE A 170 -28.82 -1.54 -8.03
CA ILE A 170 -29.29 -1.56 -9.44
C ILE A 170 -30.63 -0.85 -9.58
N SER A 171 -31.51 -0.95 -8.58
CA SER A 171 -32.83 -0.32 -8.63
C SER A 171 -32.80 1.21 -8.73
N LYS A 172 -31.70 1.86 -8.29
CA LYS A 172 -31.51 3.31 -8.43
C LYS A 172 -31.57 3.77 -9.88
N LEU A 173 -31.13 2.94 -10.82
CA LEU A 173 -31.08 3.25 -12.25
C LEU A 173 -32.40 3.03 -12.99
N ARG A 174 -33.44 2.46 -12.35
CA ARG A 174 -34.70 2.08 -13.01
C ARG A 174 -35.45 3.24 -13.67
N HIS A 175 -35.21 4.46 -13.20
CA HIS A 175 -35.83 5.66 -13.78
C HIS A 175 -35.17 6.10 -15.11
N LEU A 176 -34.01 5.54 -15.45
CA LEU A 176 -33.33 5.74 -16.73
C LEU A 176 -33.61 4.52 -17.63
N PRO A 177 -34.46 4.64 -18.68
CA PRO A 177 -34.91 3.50 -19.47
C PRO A 177 -33.77 2.66 -20.07
N GLU A 178 -32.69 3.31 -20.52
CA GLU A 178 -31.52 2.65 -21.14
C GLU A 178 -30.78 1.71 -20.16
N PHE A 179 -30.83 1.99 -18.86
CA PHE A 179 -30.17 1.20 -17.83
C PHE A 179 -31.02 0.04 -17.31
N THR A 180 -32.18 -0.22 -17.92
CA THR A 180 -33.05 -1.33 -17.50
C THR A 180 -32.67 -2.63 -18.19
N ARG A 181 -32.84 -3.75 -17.48
CA ARG A 181 -32.62 -5.10 -18.03
C ARG A 181 -33.43 -5.32 -19.32
N GLY A 182 -34.68 -4.84 -19.37
CA GLY A 182 -35.56 -4.98 -20.52
C GLY A 182 -35.05 -4.24 -21.76
N ALA A 183 -34.45 -3.06 -21.60
CA ALA A 183 -33.87 -2.31 -22.72
C ALA A 183 -32.63 -2.99 -23.34
N ALA A 184 -31.87 -3.74 -22.54
CA ALA A 184 -30.67 -4.43 -23.01
C ALA A 184 -30.97 -5.58 -24.00
N GLY A 185 -32.16 -6.18 -23.93
CA GLY A 185 -32.57 -7.29 -24.81
C GLY A 185 -32.08 -8.66 -24.34
N PRO A 186 -32.21 -9.73 -25.15
CA PRO A 186 -31.85 -11.09 -24.74
C PRO A 186 -30.34 -11.26 -24.58
N ASP A 187 -29.93 -12.16 -23.67
CA ASP A 187 -28.55 -12.62 -23.56
C ASP A 187 -28.33 -13.73 -24.61
N VAL A 188 -27.51 -13.44 -25.62
CA VAL A 188 -27.27 -14.35 -26.75
C VAL A 188 -25.77 -14.55 -26.91
N LEU A 189 -25.33 -15.80 -26.75
CA LEU A 189 -23.98 -16.25 -27.03
C LEU A 189 -23.99 -17.08 -28.32
N PHE A 190 -23.08 -16.80 -29.24
CA PHE A 190 -22.90 -17.57 -30.46
C PHE A 190 -21.73 -18.54 -30.36
N GLU A 191 -21.74 -19.58 -31.20
CA GLU A 191 -20.60 -20.48 -31.38
C GLU A 191 -19.32 -19.67 -31.70
N TYR A 192 -18.18 -19.99 -31.08
CA TYR A 192 -16.93 -19.24 -31.25
C TYR A 192 -16.40 -19.23 -32.70
N THR A 193 -16.83 -20.19 -33.53
CA THR A 193 -16.47 -20.29 -34.96
C THR A 193 -17.42 -19.52 -35.87
N TYR A 194 -18.56 -19.03 -35.35
CA TYR A 194 -19.53 -18.30 -36.13
C TYR A 194 -19.24 -16.81 -36.09
N ASN A 195 -19.12 -16.20 -37.26
CA ASN A 195 -18.87 -14.77 -37.38
C ASN A 195 -20.17 -14.01 -37.64
N HIS A 196 -20.22 -12.80 -37.09
CA HIS A 196 -21.31 -11.87 -37.31
C HIS A 196 -21.52 -11.57 -38.80
N GLU A 197 -22.77 -11.68 -39.27
CA GLU A 197 -23.16 -11.53 -40.69
C GLU A 197 -23.11 -10.06 -41.20
N GLY A 198 -22.82 -9.11 -40.31
CA GLY A 198 -22.75 -7.68 -40.62
C GLY A 198 -23.94 -6.87 -40.11
N GLY A 199 -23.86 -5.54 -40.28
CA GLY A 199 -24.83 -4.61 -39.72
C GLY A 199 -24.63 -4.32 -38.22
N PRO A 200 -25.47 -3.43 -37.63
CA PRO A 200 -25.27 -2.94 -36.27
C PRO A 200 -25.77 -3.89 -35.16
N THR A 201 -26.50 -4.95 -35.51
CA THR A 201 -27.12 -5.89 -34.56
C THR A 201 -27.15 -7.31 -35.12
N CYS A 202 -27.27 -8.31 -34.25
CA CYS A 202 -27.33 -9.73 -34.62
C CYS A 202 -28.70 -10.20 -35.16
N GLN A 203 -29.54 -9.30 -35.69
CA GLN A 203 -30.86 -9.67 -36.21
C GLN A 203 -30.78 -10.57 -37.45
N SER A 204 -29.70 -10.45 -38.23
CA SER A 204 -29.45 -11.29 -39.41
C SER A 204 -28.63 -12.54 -39.10
N CYS A 205 -28.15 -12.70 -37.86
CA CYS A 205 -27.37 -13.86 -37.45
C CYS A 205 -28.26 -15.10 -37.30
N SER A 206 -27.72 -16.26 -37.66
CA SER A 206 -28.45 -17.52 -37.58
C SER A 206 -28.75 -17.91 -36.12
N ALA A 207 -30.01 -18.16 -35.82
CA ALA A 207 -30.44 -18.66 -34.51
C ALA A 207 -29.88 -20.06 -34.22
N GLU A 208 -29.60 -20.87 -35.25
CA GLU A 208 -29.01 -22.21 -35.12
C GLU A 208 -27.57 -22.18 -34.60
N LYS A 209 -26.91 -21.02 -34.69
CA LYS A 209 -25.55 -20.79 -34.22
C LYS A 209 -25.48 -20.24 -32.80
N GLN A 210 -26.62 -20.13 -32.12
CA GLN A 210 -26.67 -19.73 -30.71
C GLN A 210 -26.33 -20.91 -29.81
N VAL A 211 -25.48 -20.67 -28.82
CA VAL A 211 -25.11 -21.68 -27.82
C VAL A 211 -26.27 -21.85 -26.84
N THR A 212 -26.82 -23.07 -26.79
CA THR A 212 -27.82 -23.44 -25.77
C THR A 212 -27.16 -23.52 -24.41
N ARG A 213 -27.58 -22.65 -23.48
CA ARG A 213 -27.10 -22.60 -22.09
C ARG A 213 -28.20 -23.01 -21.14
N GLN A 214 -27.83 -23.61 -20.02
CA GLN A 214 -28.79 -23.93 -18.95
C GLN A 214 -29.46 -22.64 -18.45
N PRO A 215 -30.80 -22.59 -18.29
CA PRO A 215 -31.47 -21.44 -17.70
C PRO A 215 -30.94 -21.17 -16.29
N ARG A 216 -30.70 -19.89 -15.96
CA ARG A 216 -30.47 -19.50 -14.56
C ARG A 216 -31.78 -19.52 -13.80
N SER A 217 -31.71 -19.68 -12.48
CA SER A 217 -32.87 -19.59 -11.59
C SER A 217 -33.57 -18.24 -11.65
N ASN A 218 -32.83 -17.18 -11.99
CA ASN A 218 -33.35 -15.83 -12.23
C ASN A 218 -32.46 -15.09 -13.24
N GLU A 219 -32.88 -13.90 -13.67
CA GLU A 219 -32.10 -13.03 -14.56
C GLU A 219 -31.19 -12.04 -13.81
N GLU A 220 -30.89 -12.32 -12.54
CA GLU A 220 -30.06 -11.43 -11.73
C GLU A 220 -28.59 -11.50 -12.16
N PRO A 221 -27.87 -10.35 -12.15
CA PRO A 221 -26.45 -10.34 -12.40
C PRO A 221 -25.67 -11.19 -11.39
N VAL A 222 -24.73 -11.99 -11.90
CA VAL A 222 -23.78 -12.75 -11.07
C VAL A 222 -22.45 -12.01 -11.02
N VAL A 223 -21.78 -12.07 -9.86
CA VAL A 223 -20.45 -11.47 -9.68
C VAL A 223 -19.38 -12.56 -9.71
N HIS A 224 -18.43 -12.40 -10.62
CA HIS A 224 -17.30 -13.30 -10.84
C HIS A 224 -16.01 -12.64 -10.39
N TYR A 225 -15.08 -13.45 -9.87
CA TYR A 225 -13.83 -12.99 -9.26
C TYR A 225 -12.65 -13.68 -9.93
N GLY A 226 -11.75 -12.92 -10.54
CA GLY A 226 -10.58 -13.50 -11.19
C GLY A 226 -9.78 -12.52 -12.04
N THR A 227 -9.04 -13.06 -13.01
CA THR A 227 -8.12 -12.29 -13.85
C THR A 227 -8.86 -11.58 -14.98
N ILE A 228 -8.60 -10.28 -15.11
CA ILE A 228 -9.07 -9.43 -16.20
C ILE A 228 -7.92 -9.19 -17.19
N ALA A 229 -8.19 -9.35 -18.49
CA ALA A 229 -7.23 -9.07 -19.55
C ALA A 229 -7.36 -7.61 -20.04
N SER A 230 -6.32 -6.82 -19.82
CA SER A 230 -6.25 -5.41 -20.18
C SER A 230 -5.34 -5.17 -21.39
N GLY A 231 -5.71 -4.25 -22.28
CA GLY A 231 -4.85 -3.89 -23.42
C GLY A 231 -5.43 -2.76 -24.26
N ASN A 232 -4.63 -2.18 -25.16
CA ASN A 232 -5.07 -1.09 -26.04
C ASN A 232 -5.77 -1.60 -27.32
N GLN A 233 -6.00 -2.91 -27.45
CA GLN A 233 -6.69 -3.49 -28.60
C GLN A 233 -8.13 -3.85 -28.24
N VAL A 234 -9.09 -3.60 -29.13
CA VAL A 234 -10.44 -4.15 -28.96
C VAL A 234 -10.44 -5.59 -29.47
N VAL A 235 -10.75 -6.56 -28.60
CA VAL A 235 -10.96 -7.95 -29.03
C VAL A 235 -12.37 -8.09 -29.62
N LYS A 236 -12.44 -8.50 -30.89
CA LYS A 236 -13.68 -8.76 -31.63
C LYS A 236 -13.64 -10.10 -32.38
N ASP A 237 -12.84 -11.04 -31.86
CA ASP A 237 -12.63 -12.35 -32.47
C ASP A 237 -12.63 -13.40 -31.35
N ALA A 238 -13.59 -14.31 -31.41
CA ALA A 238 -13.80 -15.30 -30.36
C ALA A 238 -12.64 -16.30 -30.28
N ALA A 239 -12.02 -16.68 -31.40
CA ALA A 239 -10.88 -17.59 -31.40
C ALA A 239 -9.64 -16.94 -30.76
N GLN A 240 -9.40 -15.66 -31.04
CA GLN A 240 -8.34 -14.87 -30.42
C GLN A 240 -8.61 -14.69 -28.92
N ARG A 241 -9.84 -14.33 -28.54
CA ARG A 241 -10.28 -14.25 -27.14
C ARG A 241 -9.97 -15.53 -26.38
N ASP A 242 -10.39 -16.67 -26.92
CA ASP A 242 -10.23 -17.98 -26.28
C ASP A 242 -8.76 -18.40 -26.21
N SER A 243 -7.98 -18.12 -27.26
CA SER A 243 -6.53 -18.36 -27.26
C SER A 243 -5.81 -17.56 -26.17
N ILE A 244 -6.14 -16.27 -26.02
CA ILE A 244 -5.54 -15.41 -24.99
C ILE A 244 -5.98 -15.88 -23.60
N SER A 245 -7.26 -16.20 -23.43
CA SER A 245 -7.78 -16.69 -22.16
C SER A 245 -7.06 -17.96 -21.71
N LYS A 246 -6.89 -18.93 -22.62
CA LYS A 246 -6.19 -20.18 -22.35
C LYS A 246 -4.72 -19.96 -21.96
N GLU A 247 -4.03 -19.05 -22.63
CA GLU A 247 -2.61 -18.75 -22.33
C GLU A 247 -2.42 -18.25 -20.89
N PHE A 248 -3.39 -17.51 -20.36
CA PHE A 248 -3.36 -16.93 -19.02
C PHE A 248 -4.12 -17.72 -17.96
N GLY A 249 -4.48 -18.98 -18.24
CA GLY A 249 -5.15 -19.85 -17.27
C GLY A 249 -6.62 -19.54 -17.02
N GLY A 250 -7.27 -18.86 -17.97
CA GLY A 250 -8.70 -18.54 -17.94
C GLY A 250 -8.99 -17.12 -17.44
N VAL A 251 -8.76 -16.11 -18.29
CA VAL A 251 -9.22 -14.74 -18.00
C VAL A 251 -10.73 -14.65 -18.14
N LEU A 252 -11.37 -13.80 -17.34
CA LEU A 252 -12.83 -13.72 -17.24
C LEU A 252 -13.43 -12.62 -18.14
N CYS A 253 -12.68 -11.55 -18.39
CA CYS A 253 -13.11 -10.51 -19.32
C CYS A 253 -11.94 -9.73 -19.92
N PHE A 254 -12.25 -8.99 -21.00
CA PHE A 254 -11.36 -8.07 -21.69
C PHE A 254 -11.83 -6.62 -21.49
N GLU A 255 -10.89 -5.71 -21.22
CA GLU A 255 -11.11 -4.26 -21.14
C GLU A 255 -9.83 -3.50 -21.55
N MET A 256 -9.85 -2.15 -21.55
CA MET A 256 -8.83 -1.36 -22.24
C MET A 256 -8.07 -0.32 -21.41
N GLU A 257 -8.27 -0.26 -20.09
CA GLU A 257 -7.69 0.84 -19.30
C GLU A 257 -6.85 0.39 -18.11
N ALA A 258 -7.21 -0.74 -17.48
CA ALA A 258 -6.72 -1.06 -16.15
C ALA A 258 -5.21 -1.31 -16.08
N ALA A 259 -4.58 -1.84 -17.13
CA ALA A 259 -3.14 -2.05 -17.17
C ALA A 259 -2.33 -0.76 -16.96
N GLY A 260 -2.87 0.40 -17.38
CA GLY A 260 -2.26 1.70 -17.11
C GLY A 260 -2.29 2.10 -15.62
N LEU A 261 -3.18 1.49 -14.83
CA LEU A 261 -3.43 1.88 -13.44
C LEU A 261 -2.71 0.99 -12.43
N MET A 262 -2.75 -0.33 -12.61
CA MET A 262 -2.44 -1.32 -11.57
C MET A 262 -1.06 -1.14 -10.91
N ASN A 263 -0.04 -0.70 -11.65
CA ASN A 263 1.31 -0.51 -11.12
C ASN A 263 1.59 0.90 -10.57
N GLY A 264 0.75 1.88 -10.92
CA GLY A 264 0.95 3.29 -10.55
C GLY A 264 0.07 3.75 -9.39
N PHE A 265 -1.09 3.11 -9.21
CA PHE A 265 -2.13 3.58 -8.30
C PHE A 265 -2.77 2.42 -7.51
N PRO A 266 -3.10 2.62 -6.22
CA PRO A 266 -3.94 1.70 -5.48
C PRO A 266 -5.33 1.63 -6.13
N CYS A 267 -5.68 0.51 -6.79
CA CYS A 267 -6.98 0.42 -7.46
C CYS A 267 -7.61 -0.98 -7.45
N LEU A 268 -8.94 -0.99 -7.65
CA LEU A 268 -9.74 -2.18 -7.91
C LEU A 268 -10.47 -2.01 -9.24
N VAL A 269 -10.51 -3.07 -10.06
CA VAL A 269 -11.17 -3.05 -11.37
C VAL A 269 -12.47 -3.83 -11.30
N ILE A 270 -13.57 -3.20 -11.74
CA ILE A 270 -14.91 -3.77 -11.73
C ILE A 270 -15.53 -3.56 -13.11
N ARG A 271 -15.86 -4.66 -13.81
CA ARG A 271 -16.35 -4.63 -15.18
C ARG A 271 -17.71 -5.28 -15.30
N GLY A 272 -18.69 -4.52 -15.80
CA GLY A 272 -19.97 -5.05 -16.24
C GLY A 272 -19.84 -5.65 -17.63
N ILE A 273 -20.37 -6.84 -17.85
CA ILE A 273 -20.20 -7.55 -19.11
C ILE A 273 -21.23 -7.06 -20.14
N CYS A 274 -20.75 -6.41 -21.21
CA CYS A 274 -21.61 -5.80 -22.24
C CYS A 274 -21.54 -6.48 -23.61
N ASP A 275 -20.60 -7.41 -23.79
CA ASP A 275 -20.44 -8.24 -24.98
C ASP A 275 -19.58 -9.45 -24.61
N TYR A 276 -19.28 -10.31 -25.59
CA TYR A 276 -18.46 -11.52 -25.40
C TYR A 276 -17.07 -11.42 -26.04
N ALA A 277 -16.55 -10.19 -26.28
CA ALA A 277 -15.26 -9.98 -26.94
C ALA A 277 -15.12 -10.75 -28.28
N ASP A 278 -16.21 -10.81 -29.04
CA ASP A 278 -16.32 -11.51 -30.31
C ASP A 278 -16.85 -10.58 -31.42
N SER A 279 -17.09 -11.14 -32.60
CA SER A 279 -17.55 -10.39 -33.76
C SER A 279 -19.00 -9.88 -33.63
N HIS A 280 -19.77 -10.42 -32.67
CA HIS A 280 -21.17 -10.03 -32.38
C HIS A 280 -21.30 -8.84 -31.42
N LYS A 281 -20.17 -8.32 -30.92
CA LYS A 281 -20.09 -7.14 -30.06
C LYS A 281 -20.92 -5.98 -30.61
N ASN A 282 -21.85 -5.49 -29.79
CA ASN A 282 -22.69 -4.33 -30.07
C ASN A 282 -22.90 -3.50 -28.79
N LYS A 283 -23.59 -2.36 -28.89
CA LYS A 283 -23.71 -1.40 -27.78
C LYS A 283 -24.97 -1.58 -26.91
N LYS A 284 -25.87 -2.51 -27.24
CA LYS A 284 -27.20 -2.60 -26.57
C LYS A 284 -27.10 -2.84 -25.06
N TRP A 285 -26.11 -3.60 -24.64
CA TRP A 285 -25.93 -3.99 -23.25
C TRP A 285 -25.07 -3.02 -22.42
N GLN A 286 -24.43 -2.02 -23.05
CA GLN A 286 -23.46 -1.15 -22.37
C GLN A 286 -24.07 -0.41 -21.18
N ALA A 287 -25.28 0.15 -21.33
CA ALA A 287 -25.93 0.89 -20.25
C ALA A 287 -26.27 -0.02 -19.06
N TYR A 288 -26.97 -1.13 -19.28
CA TYR A 288 -27.29 -2.08 -18.21
C TYR A 288 -26.02 -2.62 -17.52
N ALA A 289 -25.01 -3.04 -18.29
CA ALA A 289 -23.74 -3.54 -17.76
C ALA A 289 -22.97 -2.49 -16.96
N ALA A 290 -22.91 -1.23 -17.44
CA ALA A 290 -22.32 -0.13 -16.68
C ALA A 290 -23.07 0.07 -15.35
N GLY A 291 -24.39 -0.06 -15.37
CA GLY A 291 -25.25 0.01 -14.19
C GLY A 291 -24.95 -1.08 -13.16
N THR A 292 -24.80 -2.34 -13.59
CA THR A 292 -24.50 -3.46 -12.69
C THR A 292 -23.10 -3.34 -12.09
N ALA A 293 -22.11 -2.89 -12.88
CA ALA A 293 -20.75 -2.62 -12.41
C ALA A 293 -20.73 -1.50 -11.35
N ALA A 294 -21.43 -0.39 -11.61
CA ALA A 294 -21.51 0.74 -10.69
C ALA A 294 -22.25 0.36 -9.39
N ALA A 295 -23.33 -0.40 -9.49
CA ALA A 295 -24.06 -0.92 -8.34
C ALA A 295 -23.17 -1.81 -7.45
N TYR A 296 -22.35 -2.67 -8.05
CA TYR A 296 -21.41 -3.49 -7.28
C TYR A 296 -20.27 -2.67 -6.67
N ALA A 297 -19.74 -1.67 -7.38
CA ALA A 297 -18.74 -0.74 -6.83
C ALA A 297 -19.25 -0.02 -5.57
N ARG A 298 -20.51 0.41 -5.57
CA ARG A 298 -21.20 0.95 -4.38
C ARG A 298 -21.28 -0.09 -3.26
N GLU A 299 -21.63 -1.33 -3.56
CA GLU A 299 -21.68 -2.39 -2.55
C GLU A 299 -20.31 -2.62 -1.90
N VAL A 300 -19.23 -2.66 -2.69
CA VAL A 300 -17.85 -2.77 -2.18
C VAL A 300 -17.51 -1.60 -1.26
N LEU A 301 -17.82 -0.36 -1.64
CA LEU A 301 -17.56 0.81 -0.79
C LEU A 301 -18.29 0.73 0.55
N SER A 302 -19.51 0.19 0.58
CA SER A 302 -20.26 0.01 1.82
C SER A 302 -19.65 -1.03 2.78
N MET A 303 -18.71 -1.85 2.30
CA MET A 303 -17.95 -2.78 3.15
C MET A 303 -16.76 -2.11 3.84
N ILE A 304 -16.32 -0.95 3.34
CA ILE A 304 -15.15 -0.22 3.82
C ILE A 304 -15.59 0.76 4.91
N PRO A 305 -15.03 0.70 6.13
CA PRO A 305 -15.29 1.70 7.17
C PRO A 305 -14.83 3.09 6.71
N PRO A 306 -15.53 4.17 7.10
CA PRO A 306 -15.06 5.52 6.82
C PRO A 306 -13.74 5.82 7.52
N ALA A 307 -12.92 6.68 6.91
CA ALA A 307 -11.77 7.26 7.59
C ALA A 307 -12.24 8.13 8.79
N GLU A 308 -11.59 8.02 9.96
CA GLU A 308 -12.01 8.66 11.22
C GLU A 308 -12.15 10.20 11.17
N GLY A 309 -11.68 10.86 10.10
CA GLY A 309 -11.72 12.31 9.94
C GLY A 309 -13.11 12.95 9.84
N ALA A 310 -14.16 12.20 9.48
CA ALA A 310 -15.51 12.76 9.31
C ALA A 310 -16.20 13.08 10.66
N LYS A 311 -16.06 12.20 11.66
CA LYS A 311 -16.65 12.40 13.00
C LYS A 311 -15.91 13.44 13.84
N ALA A 312 -14.59 13.55 13.66
CA ALA A 312 -13.78 14.58 14.33
C ALA A 312 -14.21 16.00 13.93
N ARG A 313 -14.68 16.22 12.69
CA ARG A 313 -15.12 17.54 12.21
C ARG A 313 -16.46 17.99 12.77
N GLU A 314 -17.42 17.09 12.94
CA GLU A 314 -18.71 17.40 13.59
C GLU A 314 -18.50 17.85 15.04
N LEU A 315 -17.55 17.22 15.73
CA LEU A 315 -17.12 17.63 17.07
C LEU A 315 -16.44 19.00 17.08
N VAL A 316 -15.58 19.30 16.10
CA VAL A 316 -14.91 20.60 15.95
C VAL A 316 -15.88 21.72 15.59
N GLU A 317 -16.87 21.49 14.73
CA GLU A 317 -17.94 22.45 14.41
C GLU A 317 -18.80 22.77 15.65
N THR A 318 -19.10 21.75 16.46
CA THR A 318 -19.81 21.91 17.74
C THR A 318 -19.00 22.74 18.74
N ILE A 319 -17.68 22.54 18.80
CA ILE A 319 -16.75 23.31 19.65
C ILE A 319 -16.60 24.76 19.15
N LYS A 320 -16.60 24.98 17.83
CA LYS A 320 -16.57 26.32 17.23
C LYS A 320 -17.85 27.11 17.47
N ALA A 321 -19.01 26.46 17.42
CA ALA A 321 -20.29 27.10 17.75
C ALA A 321 -20.38 27.49 19.23
N ALA A 322 -19.68 26.78 20.11
CA ALA A 322 -19.61 27.06 21.54
C ALA A 322 -18.58 28.15 21.92
N SER A 323 -17.67 28.52 21.01
CA SER A 323 -16.53 29.39 21.30
C SER A 323 -16.65 30.70 20.51
N GLY A 324 -16.96 31.80 21.20
CA GLY A 324 -17.04 33.15 20.61
C GLY A 324 -15.75 33.66 19.96
N PRO A 325 -15.78 34.87 19.36
CA PRO A 325 -14.93 35.25 18.23
C PRO A 325 -13.47 35.47 18.62
N LEU A 326 -12.59 34.56 18.22
CA LEU A 326 -11.14 34.80 18.14
C LEU A 326 -10.73 35.02 16.68
N SER A 327 -10.09 36.16 16.49
CA SER A 327 -9.76 36.80 15.23
C SER A 327 -8.78 36.01 14.36
N ARG A 328 -9.24 35.74 13.14
CA ARG A 328 -8.53 35.58 11.85
C ARG A 328 -7.02 35.90 11.87
N LEU A 329 -6.21 34.87 11.61
CA LEU A 329 -4.99 35.00 10.81
C LEU A 329 -4.98 33.87 9.78
N VAL A 330 -5.18 34.23 8.52
CA VAL A 330 -5.13 33.35 7.35
C VAL A 330 -3.81 33.62 6.64
N TYR A 331 -2.94 32.61 6.54
CA TYR A 331 -1.97 32.54 5.45
C TYR A 331 -1.66 31.08 5.10
N THR A 332 -1.55 30.86 3.80
CA THR A 332 -1.59 29.62 3.03
C THR A 332 -0.19 29.09 2.73
N GLY A 333 0.01 27.77 2.81
CA GLY A 333 1.25 27.12 2.36
C GLY A 333 1.06 25.60 2.22
N HIS A 334 1.43 25.06 1.05
CA HIS A 334 1.29 23.67 0.61
C HIS A 334 1.91 22.63 1.56
N MET A 335 1.29 21.44 1.65
CA MET A 335 1.93 20.21 2.12
C MET A 335 1.68 19.05 1.14
N ALA A 336 2.75 18.31 0.89
CA ALA A 336 2.79 17.12 0.09
C ALA A 336 2.24 15.91 0.88
N ARG A 337 1.70 14.98 0.11
CA ARG A 337 1.06 13.70 0.46
C ARG A 337 1.50 13.03 1.78
N THR A 338 0.46 12.65 2.51
CA THR A 338 0.39 11.68 3.59
C THR A 338 0.99 10.31 3.22
N ASP A 339 2.20 10.06 3.73
CA ASP A 339 2.71 8.74 4.05
C ASP A 339 1.80 8.08 5.11
N ILE A 340 1.00 7.07 4.74
CA ILE A 340 0.30 6.25 5.74
C ILE A 340 1.37 5.45 6.49
N LEU A 341 1.52 5.77 7.78
CA LEU A 341 2.48 5.21 8.71
C LEU A 341 2.32 3.70 8.86
N VAL A 342 3.22 2.95 8.22
CA VAL A 342 3.53 1.56 8.58
C VAL A 342 4.84 1.60 9.37
N ASN A 343 4.82 2.14 10.59
CA ASN A 343 6.02 2.23 11.43
C ASN A 343 5.66 1.85 12.87
N HIS A 344 5.80 0.57 13.22
CA HIS A 344 6.21 0.24 14.58
C HIS A 344 7.74 0.13 14.59
N PRO A 345 8.45 0.96 15.36
CA PRO A 345 9.83 0.69 15.74
C PRO A 345 9.94 -0.73 16.32
N LEU A 346 11.04 -1.43 16.06
CA LEU A 346 11.18 -2.81 16.51
C LEU A 346 11.24 -2.86 18.04
N LEU A 347 10.51 -3.79 18.64
CA LEU A 347 10.70 -4.12 20.03
C LEU A 347 12.00 -4.92 20.17
N LYS A 348 12.63 -4.87 21.36
CA LYS A 348 13.87 -5.63 21.62
C LYS A 348 13.66 -7.15 21.48
N GLU A 349 12.44 -7.62 21.69
CA GLU A 349 12.02 -9.02 21.50
C GLU A 349 11.95 -9.43 20.02
N ASP A 350 11.65 -8.49 19.13
CA ASP A 350 11.61 -8.74 17.69
C ASP A 350 13.00 -8.94 17.11
N LEU A 351 14.00 -8.30 17.72
CA LEU A 351 15.39 -8.35 17.29
C LEU A 351 16.35 -8.28 18.49
N PRO A 352 16.65 -9.43 19.14
CA PRO A 352 17.62 -9.50 20.24
C PRO A 352 19.03 -9.12 19.79
N LEU A 353 19.90 -8.70 20.72
CA LEU A 353 21.32 -8.50 20.41
C LEU A 353 21.95 -9.81 19.92
N ALA A 354 23.05 -9.71 19.17
CA ALA A 354 23.71 -10.85 18.56
C ALA A 354 22.85 -11.64 17.54
N SER A 355 21.77 -11.04 17.04
CA SER A 355 21.02 -11.60 15.91
C SER A 355 21.83 -11.54 14.61
N LEU A 356 21.69 -12.57 13.76
CA LEU A 356 22.16 -12.54 12.38
C LEU A 356 21.00 -12.16 11.46
N VAL A 357 21.23 -11.20 10.56
CA VAL A 357 20.19 -10.65 9.68
C VAL A 357 20.66 -10.60 8.23
N CYS A 358 19.73 -10.80 7.29
CA CYS A 358 20.00 -10.74 5.85
C CYS A 358 19.46 -9.46 5.18
N ASN A 359 18.63 -8.68 5.87
CA ASN A 359 18.03 -7.46 5.32
C ASN A 359 17.99 -6.34 6.38
N LEU A 360 18.81 -5.30 6.19
CA LEU A 360 18.86 -4.16 7.12
C LEU A 360 17.65 -3.21 7.02
N GLN A 361 16.78 -3.34 6.02
CA GLN A 361 15.52 -2.58 5.93
C GLN A 361 14.43 -3.20 6.82
N SER A 362 14.39 -4.53 6.88
CA SER A 362 13.46 -5.30 7.70
C SER A 362 14.23 -6.36 8.51
N PRO A 363 15.08 -5.96 9.47
CA PRO A 363 16.06 -6.87 10.07
C PRO A 363 15.47 -7.93 11.01
N HIS A 364 14.19 -7.84 11.34
CA HIS A 364 13.44 -8.87 12.07
C HIS A 364 12.96 -10.01 11.15
N GLN A 365 12.87 -9.77 9.83
CA GLN A 365 12.44 -10.76 8.87
C GLN A 365 13.62 -11.69 8.55
N ASP A 366 13.38 -12.99 8.65
CA ASP A 366 14.36 -14.06 8.41
C ASP A 366 15.62 -13.99 9.30
N ALA A 367 15.56 -13.26 10.43
CA ALA A 367 16.67 -13.16 11.36
C ALA A 367 16.91 -14.48 12.11
N TYR A 368 18.16 -14.91 12.21
CA TYR A 368 18.52 -15.91 13.20
C TYR A 368 18.67 -15.23 14.56
N LYS A 369 17.68 -15.43 15.43
CA LYS A 369 17.69 -14.93 16.81
C LYS A 369 18.55 -15.87 17.65
N GLY A 370 19.81 -15.50 17.87
CA GLY A 370 20.72 -16.23 18.75
C GLY A 370 20.31 -16.04 20.20
N ALA A 371 19.42 -16.90 20.70
CA ALA A 371 18.99 -16.89 22.09
C ALA A 371 20.00 -17.69 22.92
N ASP A 372 20.86 -16.98 23.65
CA ASP A 372 21.60 -17.40 24.87
C ASP A 372 22.73 -16.39 25.07
N MET A 373 22.35 -15.18 25.49
CA MET A 373 23.28 -14.13 25.85
C MET A 373 22.98 -13.74 27.31
N ASP A 374 24.00 -13.75 28.16
CA ASP A 374 23.86 -13.38 29.57
C ASP A 374 23.73 -11.85 29.70
N GLU A 375 23.09 -11.35 30.75
CA GLU A 375 22.98 -9.89 30.99
C GLU A 375 24.37 -9.20 31.10
N GLU A 376 25.43 -9.97 31.36
CA GLU A 376 26.82 -9.54 31.41
C GLU A 376 27.48 -9.35 30.02
N ASP A 377 26.87 -9.89 28.96
CA ASP A 377 27.44 -9.87 27.61
C ASP A 377 27.18 -8.55 26.85
N TRP A 378 26.40 -7.63 27.41
CA TRP A 378 26.17 -6.31 26.84
C TRP A 378 26.14 -5.23 27.93
N SER A 379 26.44 -4.00 27.53
CA SER A 379 26.31 -2.83 28.40
C SER A 379 25.13 -2.00 27.98
N VAL A 380 24.46 -1.40 28.96
CA VAL A 380 23.37 -0.45 28.76
C VAL A 380 23.80 0.90 29.32
N ALA A 381 23.87 1.91 28.46
CA ALA A 381 24.04 3.30 28.89
C ALA A 381 22.67 3.99 28.89
N LEU A 382 22.22 4.45 30.06
CA LEU A 382 20.97 5.20 30.24
C LEU A 382 21.23 6.71 30.14
N PHE A 383 20.35 7.39 29.42
CA PHE A 383 20.36 8.84 29.29
C PHE A 383 18.99 9.39 29.70
N GLU A 384 18.93 10.06 30.85
CA GLU A 384 17.70 10.68 31.37
C GLU A 384 17.59 12.15 30.89
N ASP A 385 16.38 12.56 30.51
CA ASP A 385 16.03 13.92 30.05
C ASP A 385 16.82 14.39 28.80
N TYR A 386 16.58 13.70 27.68
CA TYR A 386 17.20 13.99 26.39
C TYR A 386 16.93 15.42 25.91
N SER A 387 15.75 15.98 26.21
CA SER A 387 15.32 17.33 25.83
C SER A 387 16.21 18.41 26.48
N ALA A 388 16.49 18.30 27.78
CA ALA A 388 17.40 19.20 28.48
C ALA A 388 18.88 18.99 28.06
N TYR A 389 19.24 17.76 27.67
CA TYR A 389 20.58 17.38 27.23
C TYR A 389 20.95 17.97 25.85
N VAL A 390 19.98 18.11 24.94
CA VAL A 390 20.18 18.72 23.61
C VAL A 390 20.38 20.24 23.70
N GLY A 391 19.70 20.91 24.66
CA GLY A 391 19.67 22.37 24.80
C GLY A 391 20.86 23.03 25.53
N LYS A 392 21.67 22.30 26.31
CA LYS A 392 22.82 22.90 27.01
C LYS A 392 24.14 22.60 26.29
N GLY A 393 24.79 23.67 25.83
CA GLY A 393 26.11 23.61 25.23
C GLY A 393 27.17 23.18 26.24
N ARG A 394 27.57 21.91 26.19
CA ARG A 394 28.95 21.44 26.42
C ARG A 394 29.10 20.02 25.89
N GLN A 395 30.26 19.77 25.31
CA GLN A 395 30.59 18.69 24.39
C GLN A 395 30.39 17.30 25.05
N SER A 396 29.49 16.49 24.50
CA SER A 396 29.59 15.04 24.61
C SER A 396 29.73 14.47 23.21
N LEU A 397 30.68 13.55 23.04
CA LEU A 397 30.93 12.86 21.76
C LEU A 397 29.66 12.13 21.27
N PHE A 398 28.74 11.81 22.18
CA PHE A 398 27.44 11.21 21.88
C PHE A 398 26.48 12.21 21.23
N LYS A 399 26.49 13.48 21.67
CA LYS A 399 25.79 14.57 20.96
C LYS A 399 26.30 14.68 19.54
N GLU A 400 27.61 14.57 19.31
CA GLU A 400 28.17 14.58 17.96
C GLU A 400 27.80 13.33 17.15
N ALA A 401 27.81 12.12 17.71
CA ALA A 401 27.45 10.91 16.99
C ALA A 401 25.96 10.90 16.60
N VAL A 402 25.06 11.20 17.55
CA VAL A 402 23.61 11.29 17.30
C VAL A 402 23.31 12.48 16.39
N SER A 403 23.91 13.65 16.63
CA SER A 403 23.78 14.81 15.73
C SER A 403 24.36 14.52 14.34
N THR A 404 25.43 13.74 14.20
CA THR A 404 25.98 13.32 12.88
C THR A 404 25.03 12.37 12.17
N ILE A 405 24.40 11.46 12.93
CA ILE A 405 23.36 10.56 12.43
C ILE A 405 22.16 11.36 11.90
N PHE A 406 21.72 12.40 12.61
CA PHE A 406 20.55 13.20 12.21
C PHE A 406 20.87 14.35 11.23
N SER A 407 22.05 14.98 11.30
CA SER A 407 22.47 16.10 10.43
C SER A 407 22.83 15.67 9.01
N ARG A 408 23.22 14.40 8.78
CA ARG A 408 23.42 13.89 7.41
C ARG A 408 22.12 13.46 6.71
N ILE A 409 20.98 13.50 7.41
CA ILE A 409 19.66 13.34 6.81
C ILE A 409 19.23 14.62 6.08
N SER A 410 19.72 15.78 6.52
CA SER A 410 19.45 17.07 5.87
C SER A 410 20.30 17.34 4.63
N ASP A 411 21.15 16.42 4.20
CA ASP A 411 22.07 16.63 3.07
C ASP A 411 22.01 15.47 2.06
N ALA A 412 20.87 15.37 1.38
CA ALA A 412 20.77 14.80 0.04
C ALA A 412 19.49 15.34 -0.65
N LYS A 413 19.55 16.57 -1.17
CA LYS A 413 18.55 17.20 -2.07
C LYS A 413 17.15 17.53 -1.51
N ILE A 414 16.90 17.44 -0.20
CA ILE A 414 15.63 17.86 0.41
C ILE A 414 15.93 18.76 1.61
N ASP A 415 15.30 19.93 1.64
CA ASP A 415 15.56 21.06 2.55
C ASP A 415 14.81 20.92 3.91
N GLU A 416 14.97 19.76 4.58
CA GLU A 416 14.23 19.39 5.81
C GLU A 416 15.18 19.01 6.99
N ARG A 417 14.90 19.50 8.21
CA ARG A 417 15.57 19.12 9.48
C ARG A 417 14.67 18.25 10.35
N ILE A 418 15.22 17.17 10.91
CA ILE A 418 14.52 16.27 11.86
C ILE A 418 14.96 16.60 13.28
N HIS A 419 14.01 16.99 14.13
CA HIS A 419 14.13 17.11 15.57
C HIS A 419 13.58 15.86 16.25
N VAL A 420 14.30 15.33 17.24
CA VAL A 420 13.82 14.23 18.08
C VAL A 420 13.88 14.71 19.53
N SER A 421 12.87 14.43 20.33
CA SER A 421 12.89 14.53 21.78
C SER A 421 12.48 13.17 22.36
N ALA A 422 12.93 12.84 23.56
CA ALA A 422 12.51 11.63 24.27
C ALA A 422 12.64 11.84 25.77
N SER A 423 11.84 11.12 26.55
CA SER A 423 11.98 11.17 28.00
C SER A 423 13.22 10.39 28.45
N LYS A 424 13.52 9.26 27.80
CA LYS A 424 14.72 8.43 28.05
C LYS A 424 15.26 7.85 26.74
N ALA A 425 16.57 7.76 26.62
CA ALA A 425 17.24 7.00 25.57
C ALA A 425 18.22 6.00 26.20
N GLN A 426 18.35 4.82 25.59
CA GLN A 426 19.26 3.78 26.07
C GLN A 426 20.08 3.25 24.90
N LYS A 427 21.40 3.13 25.12
CA LYS A 427 22.30 2.50 24.15
C LYS A 427 22.71 1.13 24.66
N TYR A 428 22.40 0.12 23.87
CA TYR A 428 22.81 -1.26 24.11
C TYR A 428 24.03 -1.53 23.25
N THR A 429 25.11 -2.01 23.88
CA THR A 429 26.35 -2.35 23.18
C THR A 429 26.76 -3.76 23.55
N LEU A 430 26.84 -4.64 22.57
CA LEU A 430 27.36 -5.99 22.74
C LEU A 430 28.85 -5.92 23.09
N LEU A 431 29.22 -6.51 24.22
CA LEU A 431 30.60 -6.58 24.67
C LEU A 431 31.32 -7.72 23.93
N GLN A 432 32.57 -7.46 23.55
CA GLN A 432 33.42 -8.42 22.82
C GLN A 432 32.74 -9.07 21.60
N PRO A 433 32.22 -8.29 20.62
CA PRO A 433 31.36 -8.80 19.54
C PRO A 433 32.03 -9.89 18.69
N GLN A 434 33.35 -9.86 18.53
CA GLN A 434 34.10 -10.92 17.84
C GLN A 434 34.09 -12.24 18.63
N MET A 435 34.22 -12.18 19.96
CA MET A 435 34.20 -13.36 20.82
C MET A 435 32.78 -13.96 20.86
N GLN A 436 31.75 -13.13 20.97
CA GLN A 436 30.35 -13.58 20.95
C GLN A 436 29.96 -14.20 19.60
N PHE A 437 30.39 -13.60 18.49
CA PHE A 437 30.20 -14.20 17.18
C PHE A 437 30.93 -15.54 17.03
N ARG A 438 32.15 -15.67 17.59
CA ARG A 438 32.87 -16.95 17.64
C ARG A 438 32.11 -18.00 18.44
N LYS A 439 31.54 -17.64 19.60
CA LYS A 439 30.68 -18.55 20.38
C LYS A 439 29.47 -18.99 19.57
N LEU A 440 28.76 -18.06 18.92
CA LEU A 440 27.62 -18.38 18.06
C LEU A 440 27.99 -19.31 16.90
N CYS A 441 29.15 -19.10 16.27
CA CYS A 441 29.64 -19.96 15.19
C CYS A 441 30.01 -21.39 15.66
N LYS A 442 30.10 -21.66 16.96
CA LYS A 442 30.26 -23.04 17.46
C LYS A 442 28.97 -23.86 17.32
N ILE A 443 27.82 -23.18 17.32
CA ILE A 443 26.50 -23.81 17.23
C ILE A 443 26.25 -24.28 15.79
N GLU A 444 25.89 -25.56 15.59
CA GLU A 444 25.72 -26.13 14.25
C GLU A 444 24.59 -25.46 13.45
N SER A 445 23.44 -25.20 14.07
CA SER A 445 22.31 -24.55 13.40
C SER A 445 22.63 -23.13 12.93
N VAL A 446 23.48 -22.39 13.65
CA VAL A 446 23.99 -21.09 13.21
C VAL A 446 24.86 -21.25 11.97
N ARG A 447 25.71 -22.27 11.95
CA ARG A 447 26.60 -22.55 10.81
C ARG A 447 25.82 -22.94 9.55
N GLU A 448 24.75 -23.71 9.71
CA GLU A 448 23.82 -24.06 8.62
C GLU A 448 23.09 -22.82 8.10
N TRP A 449 22.55 -21.98 8.99
CA TRP A 449 21.85 -20.76 8.59
C TRP A 449 22.76 -19.79 7.80
N ILE A 450 24.02 -19.62 8.24
CA ILE A 450 25.01 -18.79 7.54
C ILE A 450 25.28 -19.38 6.14
N ARG A 451 25.46 -20.71 6.06
CA ARG A 451 25.74 -21.42 4.80
C ARG A 451 24.61 -21.25 3.80
N ASP A 452 23.37 -21.46 4.23
CA ASP A 452 22.21 -21.40 3.35
C ASP A 452 22.05 -20.01 2.76
N ASN A 453 22.07 -18.98 3.61
CA ASN A 453 21.91 -17.60 3.14
C ASN A 453 23.11 -17.12 2.30
N TYR A 454 24.33 -17.60 2.59
CA TYR A 454 25.49 -17.35 1.75
C TYR A 454 25.34 -18.01 0.37
N ASN A 455 24.87 -19.25 0.29
CA ASN A 455 24.60 -19.96 -0.96
C ASN A 455 23.53 -19.28 -1.81
N TYR A 456 22.56 -18.61 -1.18
CA TYR A 456 21.58 -17.75 -1.85
C TYR A 456 22.11 -16.34 -2.21
N ASN A 457 23.42 -16.11 -2.10
CA ASN A 457 24.08 -14.85 -2.44
C ASN A 457 23.52 -13.64 -1.66
N LYS A 458 23.13 -13.85 -0.39
CA LYS A 458 22.67 -12.77 0.49
C LYS A 458 23.83 -12.15 1.27
N ASP A 459 23.75 -10.84 1.48
CA ASP A 459 24.60 -10.15 2.45
C ASP A 459 24.16 -10.49 3.88
N LEU A 460 25.13 -10.80 4.75
CA LEU A 460 24.87 -11.17 6.14
C LEU A 460 25.46 -10.15 7.10
N PHE A 461 24.68 -9.81 8.14
CA PHE A 461 25.06 -8.83 9.14
C PHE A 461 24.82 -9.38 10.54
N PHE A 462 25.73 -9.05 11.45
CA PHE A 462 25.65 -9.41 12.86
C PHE A 462 25.34 -8.16 13.68
N VAL A 463 24.27 -8.21 14.47
CA VAL A 463 23.80 -7.05 15.22
C VAL A 463 24.54 -6.94 16.55
N VAL A 464 25.28 -5.85 16.74
CA VAL A 464 26.19 -5.62 17.87
C VAL A 464 25.75 -4.50 18.79
N GLY A 465 24.61 -3.86 18.51
CA GLY A 465 24.10 -2.79 19.37
C GLY A 465 22.77 -2.23 18.91
N TYR A 466 22.10 -1.54 19.82
CA TYR A 466 20.88 -0.78 19.56
C TYR A 466 20.95 0.59 20.18
N LEU A 467 20.30 1.55 19.55
CA LEU A 467 19.84 2.76 20.24
C LEU A 467 18.32 2.67 20.36
N THR A 468 17.85 2.71 21.60
CA THR A 468 16.44 2.72 21.93
C THR A 468 16.03 4.03 22.56
N MET A 469 14.75 4.34 22.44
CA MET A 469 14.16 5.52 23.06
C MET A 469 12.79 5.16 23.64
N THR A 470 12.44 5.82 24.74
CA THR A 470 11.17 5.69 25.43
C THR A 470 10.45 7.03 25.40
N GLY A 471 9.15 7.02 25.09
CA GLY A 471 8.35 8.25 24.99
C GLY A 471 8.88 9.24 23.95
N ALA A 472 9.52 8.75 22.89
CA ALA A 472 10.17 9.58 21.89
C ALA A 472 9.15 10.34 21.03
N THR A 473 9.37 11.64 20.87
CA THR A 473 8.66 12.56 19.97
C THR A 473 9.57 13.04 18.86
N VAL A 474 9.31 12.60 17.63
CA VAL A 474 10.06 13.02 16.44
C VAL A 474 9.26 14.08 15.70
N VAL A 475 9.82 15.28 15.52
CA VAL A 475 9.29 16.46 14.84
C VAL A 475 10.13 16.77 13.60
N ARG A 476 9.54 16.97 12.42
CA ARG A 476 10.27 17.25 11.17
C ARG A 476 9.85 18.60 10.63
N GLY A 477 10.78 19.56 10.46
CA GLY A 477 10.47 20.92 9.98
C GLY A 477 11.52 21.51 9.02
N PRO A 478 11.17 22.54 8.23
CA PRO A 478 12.06 23.14 7.21
C PRO A 478 13.24 23.93 7.80
N SER A 479 14.32 24.02 7.02
CA SER A 479 15.55 24.75 7.34
C SER A 479 15.32 26.25 7.54
N GLY A 480 15.38 26.76 8.79
CA GLY A 480 15.52 28.21 9.02
C GLY A 480 14.94 28.80 10.32
N GLY A 481 14.17 28.07 11.12
CA GLY A 481 13.62 28.59 12.39
C GLY A 481 14.28 27.96 13.61
N GLU A 482 14.71 28.76 14.59
CA GLU A 482 14.99 28.26 15.94
C GLU A 482 13.69 27.78 16.58
N ILE A 483 13.53 26.46 16.72
CA ILE A 483 12.40 25.86 17.43
C ILE A 483 12.75 25.84 18.93
N GLN A 484 12.14 26.73 19.72
CA GLN A 484 12.31 26.75 21.17
C GLN A 484 11.59 25.56 21.83
N SER A 485 12.39 24.71 22.48
CA SER A 485 11.97 23.55 23.25
C SER A 485 11.34 23.98 24.58
N ASN A 486 10.02 23.96 24.69
CA ASN A 486 9.31 23.91 25.98
C ASN A 486 7.90 23.35 25.75
N LEU A 487 7.73 22.03 25.89
CA LEU A 487 6.40 21.42 25.96
C LEU A 487 6.42 20.27 26.97
N ASP A 488 6.49 20.64 28.25
CA ASP A 488 5.95 19.82 29.34
C ASP A 488 4.45 20.09 29.43
N ALA A 489 3.60 19.16 29.00
CA ALA A 489 2.16 19.25 29.25
C ALA A 489 1.51 17.86 29.32
N THR A 490 1.40 17.37 30.55
CA THR A 490 0.52 16.28 30.97
C THR A 490 -0.94 16.73 30.83
N LEU A 491 -1.76 16.06 30.02
CA LEU A 491 -3.21 16.31 29.92
C LEU A 491 -4.00 15.27 30.77
N PRO A 492 -5.03 15.67 31.54
CA PRO A 492 -5.80 14.78 32.40
C PRO A 492 -6.97 14.08 31.66
N LEU A 493 -7.17 12.78 31.94
CA LEU A 493 -8.30 11.97 31.46
C LEU A 493 -9.59 12.27 32.27
N PRO A 494 -10.77 12.42 31.65
CA PRO A 494 -12.04 12.46 32.37
C PRO A 494 -12.44 11.06 32.86
N ALA A 495 -12.60 10.92 34.17
CA ALA A 495 -13.16 9.72 34.81
C ALA A 495 -14.66 9.64 34.53
N GLY A 496 -15.11 8.68 33.71
CA GLY A 496 -16.54 8.53 33.42
C GLY A 496 -16.97 7.45 32.42
N ALA A 497 -16.11 6.49 32.07
CA ALA A 497 -16.47 5.38 31.18
C ALA A 497 -15.90 4.05 31.70
N ALA A 498 -16.21 3.73 32.96
CA ALA A 498 -15.95 2.42 33.54
C ALA A 498 -17.28 1.70 33.71
N THR A 499 -17.69 0.93 32.70
CA THR A 499 -18.51 -0.29 32.82
C THR A 499 -18.80 -0.87 31.44
N ASN A 500 -17.95 -1.83 31.04
CA ASN A 500 -18.30 -3.13 30.44
C ASN A 500 -17.05 -3.70 29.75
N MET A 501 -16.27 -4.45 30.54
CA MET A 501 -15.24 -5.33 30.01
C MET A 501 -15.88 -6.62 29.50
N ALA A 502 -15.62 -6.96 28.24
CA ALA A 502 -15.43 -8.35 27.84
C ALA A 502 -13.97 -8.47 27.38
N THR A 503 -13.29 -9.46 27.95
CA THR A 503 -11.85 -9.65 27.98
C THR A 503 -11.28 -10.15 26.65
N ALA A 504 -10.42 -9.35 26.03
CA ALA A 504 -9.32 -9.80 25.19
C ALA A 504 -8.12 -8.93 25.55
N ARG A 505 -7.14 -9.52 26.23
CA ARG A 505 -5.82 -8.91 26.45
C ARG A 505 -5.09 -8.85 25.11
N ASP A 506 -4.24 -7.84 24.98
CA ASP A 506 -3.27 -7.60 23.90
C ASP A 506 -3.76 -6.69 22.76
N LEU A 507 -3.89 -5.39 23.05
CA LEU A 507 -3.62 -4.31 22.12
C LEU A 507 -3.38 -3.01 22.91
N ASP A 508 -2.13 -2.70 23.25
CA ASP A 508 -1.75 -1.44 23.90
C ASP A 508 -0.66 -0.73 23.07
N ALA A 509 -1.06 0.37 22.42
CA ALA A 509 -0.23 1.52 22.06
C ALA A 509 -1.15 2.68 21.66
N GLN A 510 -1.31 3.68 22.52
CA GLN A 510 -2.17 4.85 22.29
C GLN A 510 -1.41 5.89 21.47
N THR A 511 -1.61 5.88 20.15
CA THR A 511 -1.05 6.92 19.27
C THR A 511 -1.94 8.17 19.32
N THR A 512 -1.48 9.25 19.96
CA THR A 512 -2.21 10.53 20.00
C THR A 512 -1.61 11.51 19.00
N ALA A 513 -2.25 11.71 17.85
CA ALA A 513 -1.86 12.74 16.88
C ALA A 513 -2.63 14.03 17.18
N HIS A 514 -1.96 15.02 17.77
CA HIS A 514 -2.51 16.38 17.90
C HIS A 514 -2.05 17.24 16.72
N MET A 515 -2.98 17.71 15.89
CA MET A 515 -2.72 18.72 14.84
C MET A 515 -3.16 20.10 15.32
N ASN A 516 -2.21 20.98 15.58
CA ASN A 516 -2.46 22.40 15.80
C ASN A 516 -2.36 23.13 14.45
N GLN A 517 -3.39 23.90 14.09
CA GLN A 517 -3.41 24.73 12.89
C GLN A 517 -2.59 25.99 13.13
N ASN A 518 -1.31 25.96 12.78
CA ASN A 518 -0.60 27.06 12.09
C ASN A 518 0.92 26.80 12.13
N SER A 519 1.52 26.77 10.92
CA SER A 519 2.95 26.70 10.63
C SER A 519 3.70 25.41 11.02
N LEU A 520 4.42 24.88 10.03
CA LEU A 520 5.43 23.83 10.09
C LEU A 520 4.86 22.43 10.29
N GLU A 521 5.04 21.58 9.27
CA GLU A 521 5.00 20.13 9.45
C GLU A 521 5.75 19.81 10.74
N SER A 522 5.10 19.02 11.57
CA SER A 522 5.64 18.48 12.79
C SER A 522 4.96 17.13 12.85
N VAL A 523 5.61 16.10 12.30
CA VAL A 523 5.22 14.74 12.66
C VAL A 523 5.36 14.67 14.19
N PHE A 524 4.46 13.97 14.87
CA PHE A 524 4.60 13.71 16.30
C PHE A 524 4.47 12.20 16.45
N TYR A 525 5.53 11.58 16.93
CA TYR A 525 5.50 10.19 17.37
C TYR A 525 5.41 10.17 18.89
N LYS A 526 4.74 9.18 19.49
CA LYS A 526 4.91 8.89 20.91
C LYS A 526 5.04 7.38 21.04
N ALA A 527 6.26 6.93 21.31
CA ALA A 527 6.55 5.53 21.56
C ALA A 527 6.01 5.12 22.94
N ASP A 528 5.03 4.23 22.98
CA ASP A 528 4.70 3.52 24.22
C ASP A 528 5.74 2.40 24.44
N GLY A 529 6.49 2.50 25.53
CA GLY A 529 7.59 1.56 25.84
C GLY A 529 8.93 1.89 25.17
N GLU A 530 9.91 1.00 25.39
CA GLU A 530 11.27 1.15 24.86
C GLU A 530 11.42 0.47 23.50
N GLN A 531 11.84 1.23 22.50
CA GLN A 531 11.81 0.79 21.11
C GLN A 531 13.13 1.03 20.37
N ILE A 532 13.49 0.19 19.41
CA ILE A 532 14.73 0.29 18.61
C ILE A 532 14.55 1.30 17.47
N PHE A 533 15.34 2.38 17.52
CA PHE A 533 15.40 3.41 16.48
C PHE A 533 16.61 3.25 15.55
N CYS A 534 17.67 2.61 16.04
CA CYS A 534 18.88 2.40 15.28
C CYS A 534 19.51 1.06 15.66
N ILE A 535 19.99 0.31 14.67
CA ILE A 535 20.83 -0.88 14.91
C ILE A 535 22.29 -0.58 14.58
N CYS A 536 23.19 -1.10 15.39
CA CYS A 536 24.60 -1.21 15.08
C CYS A 536 24.89 -2.64 14.60
N TYR A 537 25.58 -2.78 13.49
CA TYR A 537 25.90 -4.08 12.92
C TYR A 537 27.33 -4.13 12.39
N ARG A 538 27.83 -5.36 12.23
CA ARG A 538 29.06 -5.69 11.51
C ARG A 538 28.71 -6.62 10.36
N LYS A 539 29.22 -6.36 9.16
CA LYS A 539 29.02 -7.25 8.01
C LYS A 539 29.89 -8.49 8.17
N LEU A 540 29.37 -9.65 7.79
CA LEU A 540 30.17 -10.87 7.69
C LEU A 540 31.01 -10.83 6.41
N LYS A 541 32.30 -11.14 6.54
CA LYS A 541 33.25 -11.28 5.44
C LYS A 541 33.66 -12.74 5.32
N PHE A 542 33.63 -13.24 4.10
CA PHE A 542 34.03 -14.60 3.79
C PHE A 542 35.39 -14.59 3.11
N SER A 543 36.33 -15.38 3.64
CA SER A 543 37.64 -15.57 3.02
C SER A 543 37.57 -16.70 1.99
N TRP A 544 37.82 -16.34 0.72
CA TRP A 544 37.85 -17.30 -0.39
C TRP A 544 38.95 -18.36 -0.29
N PHE A 545 39.98 -18.15 0.55
CA PHE A 545 41.08 -19.09 0.72
C PHE A 545 40.99 -19.95 1.99
N SER A 546 40.27 -19.51 3.03
CA SER A 546 40.25 -20.21 4.31
C SER A 546 38.90 -20.84 4.69
N GLN A 547 37.85 -20.70 3.87
CA GLN A 547 36.49 -21.18 4.20
C GLN A 547 35.99 -20.70 5.57
N GLU A 548 36.43 -19.51 5.96
CA GLU A 548 36.12 -18.90 7.25
C GLU A 548 35.25 -17.66 7.04
N SER A 549 34.30 -17.49 7.95
CA SER A 549 33.57 -16.22 8.10
C SER A 549 34.20 -15.41 9.23
N THR A 550 34.42 -14.14 8.98
CA THR A 550 34.95 -13.18 9.95
C THR A 550 34.00 -12.00 10.03
N LEU A 551 33.92 -11.37 11.21
CA LEU A 551 33.23 -10.09 11.32
C LEU A 551 34.12 -8.97 10.83
N ASP A 552 33.50 -8.02 10.14
CA ASP A 552 34.14 -6.75 9.86
C ASP A 552 34.63 -6.08 11.15
N GLY A 553 35.76 -5.37 11.04
CA GLY A 553 36.34 -4.64 12.17
C GLY A 553 35.44 -3.47 12.58
N SER A 554 34.76 -2.86 11.59
CA SER A 554 34.05 -1.61 11.77
C SER A 554 32.60 -1.75 12.19
N ASN A 555 32.21 -0.92 13.16
CA ASN A 555 30.84 -0.79 13.61
C ASN A 555 30.07 0.16 12.70
N ARG A 556 29.00 -0.34 12.11
CA ARG A 556 28.16 0.43 11.19
C ARG A 556 26.76 0.60 11.75
N TRP A 557 26.25 1.83 11.70
CA TRP A 557 24.94 2.14 12.23
C TRP A 557 23.92 2.32 11.11
N LYS A 558 22.75 1.69 11.28
CA LYS A 558 21.58 1.83 10.41
C LYS A 558 20.44 2.47 11.18
N LEU A 559 20.06 3.67 10.75
CA LEU A 559 18.93 4.40 11.29
C LEU A 559 17.63 4.02 10.59
N PHE A 560 16.53 3.97 11.34
CA PHE A 560 15.19 3.74 10.81
C PHE A 560 14.38 5.04 10.78
N THR A 561 14.44 5.77 9.67
CA THR A 561 13.77 7.08 9.49
C THR A 561 12.76 7.14 8.35
N SER A 562 12.46 6.02 7.68
CA SER A 562 11.52 5.96 6.55
C SER A 562 10.69 4.68 6.54
N ASN A 563 9.49 4.74 5.95
CA ASN A 563 8.55 3.64 5.78
C ASN A 563 9.24 2.35 5.29
N ARG A 564 9.21 1.30 6.11
CA ARG A 564 9.79 -0.01 5.78
C ARG A 564 8.84 -0.73 4.80
N GLY A 565 9.25 -0.82 3.53
CA GLY A 565 8.48 -1.50 2.48
C GLY A 565 8.39 -0.77 1.14
N SER A 566 8.87 0.48 1.04
CA SER A 566 8.88 1.20 -0.24
C SER A 566 10.07 0.78 -1.10
N SER A 567 9.81 0.11 -2.22
CA SER A 567 10.81 -0.20 -3.26
C SER A 567 11.14 1.00 -4.16
N ARG A 568 10.62 2.20 -3.86
CA ARG A 568 10.80 3.41 -4.66
C ARG A 568 11.50 4.57 -3.96
N ALA A 569 12.17 4.33 -2.84
CA ALA A 569 13.07 5.33 -2.26
C ALA A 569 14.44 5.26 -2.95
N ALA A 570 14.64 6.08 -3.98
CA ALA A 570 15.99 6.52 -4.27
C ALA A 570 16.52 7.29 -3.04
N LYS A 571 17.48 6.68 -2.35
CA LYS A 571 18.49 7.35 -1.50
C LYS A 571 17.97 8.22 -0.34
N SER A 572 17.59 7.59 0.76
CA SER A 572 17.78 8.21 2.09
C SER A 572 18.13 7.14 3.13
N PHE A 573 19.11 6.31 2.80
CA PHE A 573 19.75 5.43 3.76
C PHE A 573 21.15 5.99 4.01
N VAL A 574 21.41 6.44 5.24
CA VAL A 574 22.74 6.86 5.64
C VAL A 574 23.34 5.71 6.45
N GLU A 575 24.32 5.02 5.86
CA GLU A 575 25.20 4.11 6.58
C GLU A 575 26.35 4.95 7.14
N ILE A 576 26.54 4.88 8.46
CA ILE A 576 27.54 5.72 9.14
C ILE A 576 28.56 4.79 9.77
N ASP A 577 29.81 4.98 9.34
CA ASP A 577 30.99 4.35 9.91
C ASP A 577 31.42 5.16 11.14
N ILE A 578 31.21 4.61 12.33
CA ILE A 578 31.57 5.27 13.60
C ILE A 578 32.77 4.52 14.20
N ASP A 579 33.85 4.43 13.42
CA ASP A 579 35.08 3.72 13.84
C ASP A 579 36.18 4.62 14.41
N LYS A 580 35.88 5.89 14.69
CA LYS A 580 36.85 6.76 15.36
C LYS A 580 36.66 6.73 16.88
N ARG A 581 37.33 5.73 17.49
CA ARG A 581 37.91 5.66 18.86
C ARG A 581 37.08 5.95 20.12
N ASP A 582 35.82 6.38 20.05
CA ASP A 582 35.26 7.07 21.23
C ASP A 582 34.15 6.36 22.03
N PHE A 583 33.96 5.03 21.90
CA PHE A 583 32.83 4.37 22.59
C PHE A 583 33.04 2.93 23.07
N VAL A 584 34.26 2.56 23.45
CA VAL A 584 34.51 1.40 24.32
C VAL A 584 35.11 1.98 25.60
N PRO A 585 34.50 1.83 26.79
CA PRO A 585 35.22 2.09 28.03
C PRO A 585 36.50 1.25 27.97
N GLU A 586 37.67 1.82 28.28
CA GLU A 586 38.89 1.01 28.45
C GLU A 586 38.61 -0.05 29.51
N ILE A 587 38.22 -1.24 29.07
CA ILE A 587 38.25 -2.43 29.90
C ILE A 587 39.70 -2.92 29.76
N PRO A 588 40.43 -3.10 30.85
CA PRO A 588 41.82 -3.58 30.80
C PRO A 588 41.88 -4.83 29.92
N HIS A 589 42.75 -4.79 28.92
CA HIS A 589 43.06 -5.98 28.13
C HIS A 589 43.72 -7.00 29.06
N GLU A 590 42.95 -7.90 29.65
CA GLU A 590 43.48 -9.20 29.99
C GLU A 590 43.67 -9.96 28.68
N THR A 591 44.93 -10.10 28.29
CA THR A 591 45.38 -11.01 27.24
C THR A 591 44.99 -12.44 27.63
N VAL A 592 43.80 -12.86 27.22
CA VAL A 592 43.46 -14.28 27.18
C VAL A 592 44.08 -14.84 25.90
N GLU A 593 45.32 -15.28 26.00
CA GLU A 593 45.92 -16.23 25.04
C GLU A 593 45.22 -17.58 25.21
N GLY A 594 44.05 -17.71 24.56
CA GLY A 594 43.37 -18.99 24.35
C GLY A 594 43.62 -19.50 22.93
N PRO A 595 43.67 -20.83 22.71
CA PRO A 595 44.10 -21.42 21.45
C PRO A 595 43.24 -20.94 20.26
N GLN A 596 43.90 -20.65 19.13
CA GLN A 596 43.25 -20.31 17.86
C GLN A 596 42.48 -21.53 17.32
N GLU A 597 41.24 -21.73 17.78
CA GLU A 597 40.33 -22.68 17.15
C GLU A 597 39.67 -22.03 15.92
N LYS A 598 39.88 -22.69 14.78
CA LYS A 598 39.43 -22.32 13.43
C LYS A 598 38.02 -22.87 13.21
N TYR A 599 37.11 -22.07 12.66
CA TYR A 599 35.73 -22.51 12.37
C TYR A 599 35.44 -22.42 10.87
N ILE A 600 35.32 -23.60 10.25
CA ILE A 600 35.14 -23.83 8.80
C ILE A 600 33.65 -23.95 8.45
N ILE A 601 33.19 -23.27 7.38
CA ILE A 601 31.90 -23.52 6.68
C ILE A 601 31.96 -22.97 5.22
N PRO A 602 31.37 -23.62 4.19
CA PRO A 602 32.00 -24.67 3.38
C PRO A 602 32.00 -24.48 1.85
N HIS A 603 32.92 -25.25 1.24
CA HIS A 603 33.08 -25.76 -0.12
C HIS A 603 32.12 -25.36 -1.27
N GLN A 604 32.70 -24.69 -2.27
CA GLN A 604 32.29 -24.80 -3.68
C GLN A 604 32.61 -26.21 -4.22
N LEU A 605 31.66 -26.83 -4.92
CA LEU A 605 32.01 -27.67 -6.08
C LEU A 605 32.26 -26.70 -7.26
N PRO A 606 33.30 -26.93 -8.09
CA PRO A 606 33.63 -26.03 -9.19
C PRO A 606 32.47 -25.96 -10.18
N ARG A 607 32.08 -24.74 -10.57
CA ARG A 607 31.26 -24.51 -11.75
C ARG A 607 32.03 -25.05 -12.96
N THR A 608 31.46 -26.05 -13.63
CA THR A 608 31.80 -26.39 -15.03
C THR A 608 30.78 -25.73 -15.93
#